data_AF-A0A3C1D7B6-F1
#
_entry.id   AF-A0A3C1D7B6-F1
#
_cell.length_a   1.000
_cell.length_b   1.000
_cell.length_c   1.000
_cell.angle_alpha   90.00
_cell.angle_beta   90.00
_cell.angle_gamma   90.00
#
_symmetry.space_group_name_H-M   'P 1'
#
loop_
_entity.id
_entity.type
_entity.pdbx_description
1 polymer ?
#
loop_
_entity_poly.entity_id
_entity_poly.type
_entity_poly.pdbx_seq_one_letter_code
_entity_poly.pdbx_strand_id
1 'polypeptide(L)'
;DPWLLTRVLRDEWGFEGLVVSDWGAVNERVKGLPAGLDLEMPSSSGRTDAELVAAVRAGDLDESALDVAAGRVIDLVRKAQAGAGAVAGLLDV
;
A
#
# COMPACT_ATOMS: atom_id res chain seq x y z
N ASP A 1 1.04 -12.02 -4.21
CA ASP A 1 1.80 -12.89 -5.12
C ASP A 1 2.94 -12.07 -5.71
N PRO A 2 4.21 -12.36 -5.37
CA PRO A 2 5.36 -11.59 -5.84
C PRO A 2 5.59 -11.71 -7.35
N TRP A 3 5.13 -12.79 -8.00
CA TRP A 3 5.23 -12.92 -9.45
C TRP A 3 4.35 -11.85 -10.14
N LEU A 4 3.09 -11.72 -9.69
CA LEU A 4 2.18 -10.75 -10.29
C LEU A 4 2.51 -9.30 -9.90
N LEU A 5 2.60 -9.03 -8.59
CA LEU A 5 2.61 -7.66 -8.07
C LEU A 5 3.98 -6.99 -8.12
N THR A 6 5.06 -7.76 -8.11
CA THR A 6 6.42 -7.22 -8.20
C THR A 6 6.98 -7.47 -9.59
N ARG A 7 7.18 -8.73 -9.97
CA ARG A 7 7.86 -9.04 -11.23
C ARG A 7 7.11 -8.51 -12.46
N VAL A 8 5.85 -8.89 -12.65
CA VAL A 8 5.09 -8.45 -13.83
C VAL A 8 4.73 -6.97 -13.71
N LEU A 9 4.03 -6.60 -12.63
CA LEU A 9 3.46 -5.26 -12.51
C LEU A 9 4.51 -4.16 -12.34
N ARG A 10 5.53 -4.35 -11.50
CA ARG A 10 6.51 -3.29 -11.18
C ARG A 10 7.76 -3.40 -12.03
N ASP A 11 8.38 -4.58 -12.10
CA ASP A 11 9.67 -4.73 -12.78
C ASP A 11 9.52 -4.73 -14.30
N GLU A 12 8.52 -5.45 -14.84
CA GLU A 12 8.30 -5.54 -16.29
C GLU A 12 7.47 -4.37 -16.84
N TRP A 13 6.39 -3.98 -16.16
CA TRP A 13 5.52 -2.89 -16.65
C TRP A 13 5.89 -1.50 -16.13
N GLY A 14 6.74 -1.39 -15.12
CA GLY A 14 7.14 -0.09 -14.56
C GLY A 14 6.04 0.59 -13.75
N PHE A 15 5.14 -0.14 -13.09
CA PHE A 15 4.07 0.47 -12.30
C PHE A 15 4.59 1.14 -11.02
N GLU A 16 4.48 2.47 -10.97
CA GLU A 16 4.90 3.32 -9.85
C GLU A 16 3.73 3.70 -8.90
N GLY A 17 2.56 3.08 -9.09
CA GLY A 17 1.37 3.36 -8.29
C GLY A 17 1.25 2.51 -7.02
N LEU A 18 0.10 2.66 -6.37
CA LEU A 18 -0.30 1.93 -5.17
C LEU A 18 -1.10 0.67 -5.55
N VAL A 19 -0.78 -0.47 -4.95
CA VAL A 19 -1.58 -1.70 -5.01
C VAL A 19 -2.45 -1.79 -3.76
N VAL A 20 -3.76 -1.80 -3.97
CA VAL A 20 -4.78 -1.90 -2.92
C VAL A 20 -5.44 -3.28 -3.00
N SER A 21 -5.65 -3.94 -1.86
CA SER A 21 -6.38 -5.21 -1.84
C SER A 21 -7.87 -4.99 -2.11
N ASP A 22 -8.51 -5.99 -2.72
CA ASP A 22 -9.96 -6.12 -2.62
C ASP A 22 -10.36 -6.51 -1.18
N TRP A 23 -11.64 -6.32 -0.85
CA TRP A 23 -12.18 -6.51 0.49
C TRP A 23 -12.12 -7.98 0.92
N GLY A 24 -11.32 -8.25 1.95
CA GLY A 24 -11.13 -9.60 2.48
C GLY A 24 -10.13 -10.46 1.71
N ALA A 25 -9.41 -9.90 0.74
CA ALA A 25 -8.42 -10.65 -0.06
C ALA A 25 -7.06 -10.85 0.64
N VAL A 26 -6.86 -10.27 1.83
CA VAL A 26 -5.59 -10.33 2.57
C VAL A 26 -5.63 -11.44 3.61
N ASN A 27 -4.97 -12.56 3.32
CA ASN A 27 -4.84 -13.68 4.24
C ASN A 27 -3.58 -13.60 5.13
N GLU A 28 -2.47 -13.09 4.58
CA GLU A 28 -1.17 -13.01 5.27
C GLU A 28 -0.54 -11.62 5.06
N ARG A 29 -0.77 -10.67 5.99
CA ARG A 29 -0.33 -9.28 5.84
C ARG A 29 1.20 -9.13 5.76
N VAL A 30 1.92 -9.81 6.66
CA VAL A 30 3.39 -9.74 6.76
C VAL A 30 4.09 -10.26 5.50
N LYS A 31 3.54 -11.29 4.85
CA LYS A 31 4.07 -11.81 3.57
C LYS A 31 3.57 -11.02 2.36
N GLY A 32 2.35 -10.49 2.42
CA GLY A 32 1.74 -9.73 1.34
C GLY A 32 2.49 -8.43 1.05
N LEU A 33 2.99 -7.76 2.09
CA LEU A 33 3.68 -6.48 1.98
C LEU A 33 4.95 -6.55 1.11
N PRO A 34 5.96 -7.40 1.40
CA PRO A 34 7.14 -7.54 0.53
C PRO A 34 6.81 -8.18 -0.83
N ALA A 35 5.68 -8.88 -0.94
CA ALA A 35 5.20 -9.40 -2.21
C ALA A 35 4.59 -8.33 -3.12
N GLY A 36 4.47 -7.07 -2.68
CA GLY A 36 4.05 -5.93 -3.50
C GLY A 36 2.66 -5.37 -3.23
N LEU A 37 1.94 -5.88 -2.21
CA LEU A 37 0.68 -5.30 -1.73
C LEU A 37 0.97 -4.14 -0.78
N ASP A 38 0.49 -2.94 -1.09
CA ASP A 38 0.79 -1.75 -0.28
C ASP A 38 -0.31 -1.48 0.77
N LEU A 39 -1.59 -1.54 0.37
CA LEU A 39 -2.71 -1.17 1.23
C LEU A 39 -3.74 -2.31 1.36
N GLU A 40 -4.03 -2.71 2.59
CA GLU A 40 -5.14 -3.62 2.89
C GLU A 40 -6.43 -2.81 3.04
N MET A 41 -7.49 -3.29 2.41
CA MET A 41 -8.85 -2.78 2.54
C MET A 41 -9.83 -3.95 2.71
N PRO A 42 -10.90 -3.78 3.52
CA PRO A 42 -11.09 -2.66 4.45
C PRO A 42 -10.11 -2.77 5.64
N SER A 43 -10.16 -1.81 6.55
CA SER A 43 -9.36 -1.88 7.78
C SER A 43 -9.69 -3.15 8.58
N SER A 44 -8.64 -3.79 9.11
CA SER A 44 -8.75 -4.89 10.07
C SER A 44 -8.94 -4.42 11.53
N SER A 45 -9.32 -3.16 11.73
CA SER A 45 -9.33 -2.46 13.02
C SER A 45 -7.96 -2.47 13.72
N GLY A 46 -6.88 -2.40 12.93
CA GLY A 46 -5.50 -2.33 13.41
C GLY A 46 -4.87 -3.69 13.81
N ARG A 47 -5.59 -4.81 13.67
CA ARG A 47 -5.05 -6.14 14.01
C ARG A 47 -3.83 -6.48 13.15
N THR A 48 -3.97 -6.37 11.83
CA THR A 48 -2.89 -6.70 10.88
C THR A 48 -1.79 -5.64 10.85
N ASP A 49 -2.10 -4.39 11.23
CA ASP A 49 -1.08 -3.35 11.43
C ASP A 49 -0.19 -3.68 12.63
N ALA A 50 -0.78 -4.17 13.73
CA ALA A 50 0.00 -4.64 14.87
C ALA A 50 0.88 -5.85 14.53
N GLU A 51 0.42 -6.74 13.64
CA GLU A 51 1.23 -7.86 13.12
C GLU A 51 2.45 -7.37 12.33
N LEU A 52 2.30 -6.34 11.49
CA LEU A 52 3.42 -5.73 10.78
C LEU A 52 4.43 -5.10 11.74
N VAL A 53 3.96 -4.33 12.72
CA VAL A 53 4.84 -3.71 13.74
C VAL A 53 5.60 -4.78 14.54
N ALA A 54 4.92 -5.86 14.92
CA ALA A 54 5.56 -6.98 15.61
C ALA A 54 6.64 -7.65 14.75
N ALA A 55 6.34 -7.93 13.47
CA ALA A 55 7.28 -8.55 12.53
C ALA A 55 8.53 -7.69 12.30
N VAL A 56 8.38 -6.36 12.15
CA VAL A 56 9.52 -5.44 12.02
C VAL A 56 10.38 -5.46 13.28
N ARG A 57 9.76 -5.37 14.47
CA ARG A 57 10.48 -5.41 15.75
C ARG A 57 11.20 -6.74 16.01
N ALA A 58 10.64 -7.84 15.51
CA ALA A 58 11.23 -9.17 15.60
C ALA A 58 12.36 -9.40 14.58
N GLY A 59 12.47 -8.54 13.55
CA GLY A 59 13.41 -8.72 12.43
C GLY A 59 12.92 -9.68 11.34
N ASP A 60 11.67 -10.13 11.40
CA ASP A 60 11.04 -11.01 10.40
C ASP A 60 10.64 -10.25 9.13
N LEU A 61 10.49 -8.92 9.23
CA LEU A 61 10.19 -8.02 8.13
C LEU A 61 11.17 -6.84 8.18
N ASP A 62 11.85 -6.59 7.06
CA ASP A 62 12.71 -5.41 6.92
C ASP A 62 11.86 -4.13 6.95
N GLU A 63 12.23 -3.17 7.79
CA GLU A 63 11.53 -1.89 7.93
C GLU A 63 11.47 -1.13 6.59
N SER A 64 12.48 -1.27 5.73
CA SER A 64 12.50 -0.66 4.39
C SER A 64 11.36 -1.14 3.49
N ALA A 65 10.89 -2.39 3.66
CA ALA A 65 9.72 -2.88 2.93
C ALA A 65 8.43 -2.15 3.36
N LEU A 66 8.31 -1.84 4.66
CA LEU A 66 7.22 -1.03 5.21
C LEU A 66 7.31 0.43 4.74
N ASP A 67 8.50 1.01 4.74
CA ASP A 67 8.75 2.36 4.26
C ASP A 67 8.34 2.53 2.78
N VAL A 68 8.63 1.54 1.94
CA VAL A 68 8.23 1.56 0.52
C VAL A 68 6.71 1.58 0.38
N ALA A 69 5.99 0.72 1.11
CA ALA A 69 4.53 0.67 1.06
C ALA A 69 3.90 1.98 1.59
N ALA A 70 4.38 2.47 2.74
CA ALA A 70 3.92 3.72 3.34
C ALA A 70 4.22 4.94 2.44
N GLY A 71 5.40 4.96 1.82
CA GLY A 71 5.82 5.98 0.86
C GLY A 71 4.86 6.06 -0.34
N ARG A 72 4.46 4.92 -0.90
CA ARG A 72 3.48 4.87 -2.00
C ARG A 72 2.10 5.39 -1.61
N VAL A 73 1.66 5.15 -0.37
CA VAL A 73 0.41 5.73 0.15
C VAL A 73 0.52 7.25 0.24
N ILE A 74 1.62 7.76 0.79
CA ILE A 74 1.89 9.20 0.88
C ILE A 74 1.96 9.83 -0.51
N ASP A 75 2.60 9.17 -1.46
CA ASP A 75 2.73 9.65 -2.84
C ASP A 75 1.39 9.67 -3.56
N LEU A 76 0.52 8.69 -3.33
CA LEU A 76 -0.86 8.73 -3.83
C LEU A 76 -1.62 9.94 -3.27
N VAL A 77 -1.52 10.19 -1.96
CA VAL A 77 -2.15 11.37 -1.32
C VAL A 77 -1.64 12.66 -1.95
N ARG A 78 -0.31 12.79 -2.13
CA ARG A 78 0.29 13.97 -2.77
C ARG A 78 -0.17 14.15 -4.21
N LYS A 79 -0.20 13.08 -5.01
CA LYS A 79 -0.70 13.10 -6.39
C LYS A 79 -2.17 13.51 -6.45
N ALA A 80 -3.00 12.99 -5.53
CA ALA A 80 -4.41 13.35 -5.43
C ALA A 80 -4.58 14.84 -5.06
N GLN A 81 -3.82 15.35 -4.09
CA GLN A 81 -3.85 16.76 -3.70
C GLN A 81 -3.37 17.70 -4.81
N ALA A 82 -2.30 17.33 -5.53
CA ALA A 82 -1.80 18.11 -6.66
C ALA A 82 -2.80 18.12 -7.83
N GLY A 83 -3.46 16.98 -8.08
CA GLY A 83 -4.51 16.86 -9.09
C GLY A 83 -5.82 17.54 -8.70
N ALA A 84 -6.09 17.69 -7.40
CA ALA A 84 -7.26 18.39 -6.85
C ALA A 84 -7.13 19.92 -6.87
N GLY A 85 -6.21 20.49 -7.67
CA GLY A 85 -6.10 21.94 -7.87
C GLY A 85 -7.49 22.56 -8.03
N ALA A 86 -7.73 23.69 -7.32
CA ALA A 86 -9.05 24.26 -7.03
C ALA A 86 -10.11 23.97 -8.11
N VAL A 87 -10.91 22.92 -7.86
CA VAL A 87 -12.15 22.73 -8.60
C VAL A 87 -13.13 23.75 -8.05
N ALA A 88 -12.96 25.03 -8.44
CA ALA A 88 -13.96 26.06 -8.16
C ALA A 88 -15.21 25.75 -9.00
N GLY A 89 -16.05 24.85 -8.48
CA GLY A 89 -17.26 24.36 -9.12
C GLY A 89 -18.43 24.38 -8.14
N LEU A 90 -19.64 24.48 -8.69
CA LEU A 90 -20.90 24.76 -7.98
C LEU A 90 -21.31 23.74 -6.87
N LEU A 91 -20.50 22.72 -6.61
CA LEU A 91 -20.80 21.60 -5.71
C LEU A 91 -19.72 21.37 -4.63
N ASP A 92 -18.82 22.32 -4.41
CA ASP A 92 -18.01 22.33 -3.19
C ASP A 92 -18.96 22.57 -1.99
N VAL A 93 -19.22 21.52 -1.20
CA VAL A 93 -19.93 21.57 0.09
C VAL A 93 -18.93 21.52 1.22
#